data_AF-A0AAD6ZR70-F1
#
_entry.id   AF-A0AAD6ZR70-F1
#
_cell.length_a   1.000
_cell.length_b   1.000
_cell.length_c   1.000
_cell.angle_alpha   90.00
_cell.angle_beta   90.00
_cell.angle_gamma   90.00
#
_symmetry.space_group_name_H-M   'P 1'
#
loop_
_entity.id
_entity.type
_entity.pdbx_description
1 polymer ?
#
loop_
_entity_poly.entity_id
_entity_poly.type
_entity_poly.pdbx_seq_one_letter_code
_entity_poly.pdbx_strand_id
1 'polypeptide(L)'
;MKSDLSVVRWARLRLPNGQIARSAWKETRRPLNKIRIARNVKVRTQQPVEVHFYFRAKIRDEVQAFTLADLYSQPDEEFLEESYHTVWSYGHGQGEHFAVVPVQNILAVVAMIPHSIAADADKRYRAPETTFFLVEKPGLDVIQLIGYKEEDTNND
;
A
#
# COMPACT_ATOMS: atom_id res chain seq x y z
N MET A 1 28.60 -21.31 -10.83
CA MET A 1 28.96 -19.97 -10.32
C MET A 1 27.70 -19.40 -9.67
N LYS A 2 27.56 -19.48 -8.34
CA LYS A 2 26.46 -18.79 -7.63
C LYS A 2 26.81 -17.31 -7.65
N SER A 3 25.98 -16.49 -8.27
CA SER A 3 26.06 -15.05 -8.06
C SER A 3 25.62 -14.78 -6.62
N ASP A 4 26.50 -14.19 -5.81
CA ASP A 4 26.18 -13.66 -4.47
C ASP A 4 25.39 -12.34 -4.62
N LEU A 5 24.26 -12.39 -5.33
CA LEU A 5 23.36 -11.26 -5.42
C LEU A 5 22.52 -11.23 -4.13
N SER A 6 22.94 -10.38 -3.20
CA SER A 6 22.19 -10.13 -1.95
C SER A 6 21.42 -8.81 -2.05
N VAL A 7 20.20 -8.81 -1.50
CA VAL A 7 19.37 -7.60 -1.37
C VAL A 7 19.07 -7.41 0.11
N VAL A 8 19.48 -6.27 0.65
CA VAL A 8 19.03 -5.84 1.98
C VAL A 8 17.58 -5.38 1.87
N ARG A 9 16.74 -5.89 2.76
CA ARG A 9 15.31 -5.54 2.84
C ARG A 9 15.08 -4.64 4.04
N TRP A 10 14.40 -3.53 3.82
CA TRP A 10 13.95 -2.63 4.89
C TRP A 10 12.44 -2.74 5.06
N ALA A 11 11.99 -2.63 6.30
CA ALA A 11 10.60 -2.84 6.69
C ALA A 11 9.77 -1.56 6.79
N ARG A 12 10.43 -0.40 6.86
CA ARG A 12 9.79 0.89 7.12
C ARG A 12 10.38 1.96 6.23
N LEU A 13 9.54 2.92 5.85
CA LEU A 13 9.91 4.13 5.13
C LEU A 13 9.16 5.30 5.74
N ARG A 14 9.91 6.31 6.19
CA ARG A 14 9.32 7.57 6.65
C ARG A 14 9.04 8.47 5.44
N LEU A 15 7.78 8.88 5.29
CA LEU A 15 7.33 9.73 4.20
C LEU A 15 7.48 11.23 4.57
N PRO A 16 7.57 12.13 3.56
CA PRO A 16 7.67 13.58 3.81
C PRO A 16 6.51 14.15 4.63
N ASN A 17 5.32 13.54 4.54
CA ASN A 17 4.14 13.94 5.30
C ASN A 17 4.14 13.45 6.77
N GLY A 18 5.23 12.80 7.21
CA GLY A 18 5.40 12.30 8.58
C GLY A 18 4.86 10.90 8.83
N GLN A 19 4.13 10.30 7.88
CA GLN A 19 3.68 8.91 8.01
C GLN A 19 4.85 7.94 7.93
N ILE A 20 4.73 6.80 8.63
CA ILE A 20 5.63 5.67 8.48
C ILE A 20 4.91 4.60 7.67
N ALA A 21 5.32 4.43 6.42
CA ALA A 21 4.89 3.31 5.59
C ALA A 21 5.66 2.05 6.01
N ARG A 22 4.94 0.94 6.14
CA ARG A 22 5.49 -0.35 6.58
C ARG A 22 5.49 -1.35 5.43
N SER A 23 6.12 -2.49 5.62
CA SER A 23 6.17 -3.54 4.62
C SER A 23 5.46 -4.81 5.08
N ALA A 24 4.81 -5.50 4.14
CA ALA A 24 4.14 -6.76 4.37
C ALA A 24 5.09 -7.80 4.97
N TRP A 25 6.37 -7.81 4.56
CA TRP A 25 7.39 -8.75 5.06
C TRP A 25 7.50 -8.79 6.60
N LYS A 26 7.37 -7.64 7.28
CA LYS A 26 7.41 -7.57 8.75
C LYS A 26 6.02 -7.41 9.36
N GLU A 27 5.12 -6.67 8.72
CA GLU A 27 3.80 -6.38 9.29
C GLU A 27 2.90 -7.63 9.37
N THR A 28 2.93 -8.51 8.36
CA THR A 28 2.11 -9.74 8.34
C THR A 28 2.54 -10.80 9.38
N ARG A 29 3.72 -10.64 9.99
CA ARG A 29 4.20 -11.50 11.09
C ARG A 29 3.52 -11.19 12.42
N ARG A 30 2.76 -10.09 12.50
CA ARG A 30 2.00 -9.70 13.68
C ARG A 30 0.52 -10.02 13.46
N PRO A 31 -0.22 -10.43 14.49
CA PRO A 31 -1.65 -10.69 14.35
C PRO A 31 -2.39 -9.39 14.02
N LEU A 32 -3.40 -9.47 13.15
CA LEU A 32 -4.12 -8.32 12.59
C LEU A 32 -4.71 -7.40 13.68
N ASN A 33 -5.17 -7.96 14.80
CA ASN A 33 -5.71 -7.20 15.93
C ASN A 33 -4.66 -6.44 16.76
N LYS A 34 -3.37 -6.57 16.45
CA LYS A 34 -2.26 -5.89 17.15
C LYS A 34 -1.52 -4.89 16.26
N ILE A 35 -2.01 -4.64 15.04
CA ILE A 35 -1.37 -3.72 14.10
C ILE A 35 -2.38 -2.75 13.50
N ARG A 36 -1.91 -1.54 13.24
CA ARG A 36 -2.53 -0.64 12.28
C ARG A 36 -1.83 -0.87 10.94
N ILE A 37 -2.57 -1.36 9.95
CA ILE A 37 -2.03 -1.67 8.63
C ILE A 37 -1.50 -0.38 8.00
N ALA A 38 -0.20 -0.34 7.73
CA ALA A 38 0.48 0.80 7.10
C ALA A 38 1.31 0.39 5.88
N ARG A 39 1.07 -0.80 5.34
CA ARG A 39 1.74 -1.34 4.16
C ARG A 39 1.15 -0.95 2.81
N ASN A 40 -0.03 -0.33 2.79
CA ASN A 40 -0.65 0.16 1.57
C ASN A 40 -0.33 1.62 1.34
N VAL A 41 0.09 1.96 0.13
CA VAL A 41 0.53 3.33 -0.19
C VAL A 41 -0.07 3.85 -1.49
N LYS A 42 -0.39 5.14 -1.49
CA LYS A 42 -0.73 5.89 -2.70
C LYS A 42 0.54 6.29 -3.43
N VAL A 43 0.61 6.00 -4.71
CA VAL A 43 1.73 6.36 -5.59
C VAL A 43 1.28 7.35 -6.65
N ARG A 44 2.20 8.19 -7.14
CA ARG A 44 1.86 9.32 -8.02
C ARG A 44 1.25 8.92 -9.37
N THR A 45 1.66 7.79 -9.94
CA THR A 45 1.43 7.47 -11.36
C THR A 45 0.68 6.15 -11.58
N GLN A 46 0.19 5.51 -10.53
CA GLN A 46 -0.44 4.19 -10.60
C GLN A 46 -1.55 4.08 -9.55
N GLN A 47 -2.33 2.99 -9.59
CA GLN A 47 -3.21 2.63 -8.49
C GLN A 47 -2.42 2.47 -7.17
N PRO A 48 -3.11 2.49 -6.00
CA PRO A 48 -2.48 2.10 -4.75
C PRO A 48 -1.76 0.77 -4.86
N VAL A 49 -0.74 0.57 -4.03
CA VAL A 49 0.07 -0.65 -4.01
C VAL A 49 0.27 -1.15 -2.57
N GLU A 50 0.39 -2.46 -2.42
CA GLU A 50 0.80 -3.10 -1.16
C GLU A 50 2.32 -3.32 -1.17
N VAL A 51 3.02 -2.73 -0.22
CA VAL A 51 4.49 -2.79 -0.13
C VAL A 51 4.94 -4.12 0.45
N HIS A 52 5.77 -4.89 -0.28
CA HIS A 52 6.40 -6.10 0.24
C HIS A 52 7.61 -5.79 1.12
N PHE A 53 8.55 -5.03 0.58
CA PHE A 53 9.75 -4.53 1.28
C PHE A 53 10.41 -3.41 0.48
N TYR A 54 11.14 -2.55 1.20
CA TYR A 54 11.99 -1.53 0.58
C TYR A 54 13.39 -2.08 0.34
N PHE A 55 14.06 -1.57 -0.68
CA PHE A 55 15.45 -1.91 -0.99
C PHE A 55 16.20 -0.75 -1.63
N ARG A 56 17.53 -0.84 -1.70
CA ARG A 56 18.39 0.10 -2.42
C ARG A 56 19.05 -0.63 -3.58
N ALA A 57 19.15 0.03 -4.71
CA ALA A 57 19.85 -0.48 -5.89
C ALA A 57 20.66 0.63 -6.54
N LYS A 58 21.79 0.25 -7.15
CA LYS A 58 22.65 1.16 -7.91
C LYS A 58 22.18 1.20 -9.36
N ILE A 59 21.68 2.35 -9.82
CA ILE A 59 21.26 2.57 -11.21
C ILE A 59 22.08 3.74 -11.76
N ARG A 60 22.80 3.52 -12.87
CA ARG A 60 23.66 4.55 -13.52
C ARG A 60 24.58 5.27 -12.53
N ASP A 61 25.27 4.47 -11.72
CA ASP A 61 26.17 4.90 -10.65
C ASP A 61 25.57 5.60 -9.43
N GLU A 62 24.27 5.84 -9.40
CA GLU A 62 23.58 6.42 -8.26
C GLU A 62 22.84 5.35 -7.46
N VAL A 63 22.97 5.40 -6.13
CA VAL A 63 22.21 4.52 -5.25
C VAL A 63 20.83 5.11 -4.99
N GLN A 64 19.81 4.47 -5.54
CA GLN A 64 18.41 4.87 -5.39
C GLN A 64 17.66 3.87 -4.50
N ALA A 65 16.56 4.33 -3.91
CA ALA A 65 15.70 3.53 -3.04
C ALA A 65 14.39 3.19 -3.75
N PHE A 66 13.95 1.96 -3.58
CA PHE A 66 12.78 1.39 -4.24
C PHE A 66 11.95 0.57 -3.25
N THR A 67 10.74 0.25 -3.66
CA THR A 67 9.94 -0.81 -3.05
C THR A 67 9.56 -1.85 -4.09
N LEU A 68 9.56 -3.11 -3.70
CA LEU A 68 8.78 -4.13 -4.40
C LEU A 68 7.35 -4.05 -3.86
N ALA A 69 6.36 -3.94 -4.73
CA ALA A 69 4.97 -3.80 -4.33
C ALA A 69 4.04 -4.57 -5.27
N ASP A 70 2.93 -5.06 -4.72
CA ASP A 70 1.83 -5.67 -5.47
C ASP A 70 0.81 -4.58 -5.83
N LEU A 71 0.34 -4.59 -7.07
CA LEU A 71 -0.65 -3.63 -7.54
C LEU A 71 -2.05 -4.16 -7.24
N TYR A 72 -2.89 -3.28 -6.68
CA TYR A 72 -4.34 -3.50 -6.72
C TYR A 72 -4.85 -3.53 -8.16
N SER A 73 -6.10 -3.90 -8.44
CA SER A 73 -6.64 -3.79 -9.81
C SER A 73 -6.76 -2.32 -10.26
N GLN A 74 -7.26 -2.09 -11.48
CA GLN A 74 -7.85 -0.79 -11.80
C GLN A 74 -9.10 -0.57 -10.94
N PRO A 75 -9.45 0.69 -10.62
CA PRO A 75 -10.66 0.98 -9.87
C PRO A 75 -11.89 0.61 -10.69
N ASP A 76 -12.96 0.26 -10.00
CA ASP A 76 -14.25 0.07 -10.66
C ASP A 76 -14.84 1.42 -11.09
N GLU A 77 -14.88 1.65 -12.40
CA GLU A 77 -15.35 2.92 -12.99
C GLU A 77 -16.85 3.12 -12.81
N GLU A 78 -17.67 2.08 -12.90
CA GLU A 78 -19.12 2.17 -12.74
C GLU A 78 -19.46 2.58 -11.29
N PHE A 79 -18.84 1.92 -10.31
CA PHE A 79 -19.04 2.27 -8.90
C PHE A 79 -18.50 3.66 -8.55
N LEU A 80 -17.41 4.06 -9.20
CA LEU A 80 -16.86 5.40 -9.02
C LEU A 80 -17.82 6.46 -9.57
N GLU A 81 -18.42 6.25 -10.74
CA GLU A 81 -19.44 7.13 -11.34
C GLU A 81 -20.71 7.18 -10.48
N GLU A 82 -21.25 6.03 -10.06
CA GLU A 82 -22.46 5.95 -9.23
C GLU A 82 -22.27 6.61 -7.86
N SER A 83 -21.05 6.58 -7.33
CA SER A 83 -20.69 7.25 -6.07
C SER A 83 -20.28 8.72 -6.25
N TYR A 84 -20.50 9.32 -7.43
CA TYR A 84 -20.09 10.69 -7.74
C TYR A 84 -18.60 10.95 -7.47
N HIS A 85 -17.76 10.01 -7.87
CA HIS A 85 -16.29 9.99 -7.68
C HIS A 85 -15.84 10.03 -6.20
N THR A 86 -16.71 9.61 -5.28
CA THR A 86 -16.40 9.60 -3.85
C THR A 86 -15.69 8.32 -3.42
N VAL A 87 -16.08 7.17 -3.98
CA VAL A 87 -15.58 5.87 -3.51
C VAL A 87 -14.77 5.16 -4.59
N TRP A 88 -13.49 4.97 -4.30
CA TRP A 88 -12.59 4.17 -5.13
C TRP A 88 -12.59 2.73 -4.63
N SER A 89 -13.15 1.82 -5.43
CA SER A 89 -13.18 0.39 -5.15
C SER A 89 -12.16 -0.33 -6.03
N TYR A 90 -11.33 -1.17 -5.41
CA TYR A 90 -10.30 -1.94 -6.09
C TYR A 90 -10.47 -3.43 -5.80
N GLY A 91 -10.28 -4.29 -6.78
CA GLY A 91 -10.08 -5.72 -6.57
C GLY A 91 -8.64 -6.03 -6.14
N HIS A 92 -8.42 -7.26 -5.67
CA HIS A 92 -7.07 -7.81 -5.59
C HIS A 92 -6.42 -7.86 -6.98
N GLY A 93 -5.11 -7.64 -7.08
CA GLY A 93 -4.37 -7.81 -8.33
C GLY A 93 -4.64 -9.22 -8.89
N GLN A 94 -5.12 -9.30 -10.14
CA GLN A 94 -5.48 -10.55 -10.81
C GLN A 94 -4.23 -11.31 -11.31
N GLY A 95 -3.31 -11.62 -10.39
CA GLY A 95 -2.09 -12.40 -10.65
C GLY A 95 -0.84 -11.57 -10.93
N GLU A 96 0.16 -11.71 -10.06
CA GLU A 96 1.59 -11.35 -10.25
C GLU A 96 1.91 -9.95 -10.83
N HIS A 97 1.11 -8.93 -10.56
CA HIS A 97 1.45 -7.55 -10.91
C HIS A 97 2.38 -6.95 -9.86
N PHE A 98 3.63 -7.43 -9.80
CA PHE A 98 4.66 -6.78 -9.01
C PHE A 98 5.24 -5.59 -9.77
N ALA A 99 5.40 -4.45 -9.08
CA ALA A 99 6.20 -3.34 -9.58
C ALA A 99 7.34 -2.99 -8.63
N VAL A 100 8.41 -2.50 -9.24
CA VAL A 100 9.47 -1.76 -8.55
C VAL A 100 9.13 -0.28 -8.63
N VAL A 101 8.79 0.31 -7.48
CA VAL A 101 8.40 1.73 -7.40
C VAL A 101 9.50 2.54 -6.72
N PRO A 102 10.01 3.62 -7.33
CA PRO A 102 10.90 4.56 -6.64
C PRO A 102 10.21 5.14 -5.39
N VAL A 103 10.88 5.14 -4.25
CA VAL A 103 10.24 5.58 -2.99
C VAL A 103 9.79 7.04 -3.03
N GLN A 104 10.39 7.87 -3.88
CA GLN A 104 10.03 9.28 -4.08
C GLN A 104 8.64 9.44 -4.71
N ASN A 105 8.10 8.39 -5.34
CA ASN A 105 6.77 8.40 -5.92
C ASN A 105 5.68 8.01 -4.91
N ILE A 106 6.06 7.61 -3.70
CA ILE A 106 5.12 7.29 -2.63
C ILE A 106 4.65 8.58 -1.97
N LEU A 107 3.34 8.84 -2.04
CA LEU A 107 2.74 10.07 -1.57
C LEU A 107 2.24 9.98 -0.13
N ALA A 108 1.58 8.87 0.21
CA ALA A 108 0.96 8.69 1.51
C ALA A 108 0.71 7.20 1.79
N VAL A 109 0.63 6.86 3.08
CA VAL A 109 -0.02 5.62 3.53
C VAL A 109 -1.52 5.80 3.39
N VAL A 110 -2.18 4.78 2.85
CA VAL A 110 -3.63 4.71 2.66
C VAL A 110 -4.17 3.44 3.31
N ALA A 111 -5.45 3.43 3.65
CA ALA A 111 -6.12 2.22 4.11
C ALA A 111 -6.89 1.59 2.95
N MET A 112 -6.72 0.28 2.79
CA MET A 112 -7.46 -0.54 1.83
C MET A 112 -8.40 -1.42 2.65
N ILE A 113 -9.66 -1.01 2.75
CA ILE A 113 -10.64 -1.64 3.63
C ILE A 113 -11.36 -2.75 2.88
N PRO A 114 -11.20 -4.02 3.27
CA PRO A 114 -11.92 -5.11 2.63
C PRO A 114 -13.43 -4.88 2.73
N HIS A 115 -14.12 -5.06 1.61
CA HIS A 115 -15.57 -5.07 1.57
C HIS A 115 -16.04 -6.18 0.64
N SER A 116 -17.26 -6.66 0.88
CA SER A 116 -17.96 -7.58 0.00
C SER A 116 -19.20 -6.87 -0.48
N ILE A 117 -19.33 -6.65 -1.78
CA ILE A 117 -20.61 -6.23 -2.35
C ILE A 117 -21.39 -7.51 -2.54
N ALA A 118 -22.41 -7.71 -1.70
CA ALA A 118 -23.33 -8.83 -1.88
C ALA A 118 -23.87 -8.72 -3.31
N ALA A 119 -23.72 -9.80 -4.09
CA ALA A 119 -24.28 -9.86 -5.43
C ALA A 119 -25.79 -9.64 -5.31
N ASP A 120 -26.24 -8.45 -5.67
CA ASP A 120 -27.65 -8.13 -5.66
C ASP A 120 -28.36 -9.13 -6.58
N ALA A 121 -29.41 -9.78 -6.09
CA ALA A 121 -30.11 -10.84 -6.81
C ALA A 121 -30.71 -10.35 -8.15
N ASP A 122 -30.75 -9.03 -8.36
CA ASP A 122 -31.31 -8.35 -9.53
C ASP A 122 -30.27 -7.72 -10.48
N LYS A 123 -28.97 -8.02 -10.29
CA LYS A 123 -27.83 -7.65 -11.18
C LYS A 123 -27.69 -6.16 -11.54
N ARG A 124 -26.65 -5.53 -10.99
CA ARG A 124 -25.72 -4.69 -11.78
C ARG A 124 -24.26 -4.92 -11.43
N TYR A 125 -23.96 -5.28 -10.18
CA TYR A 125 -22.59 -5.31 -9.71
C TYR A 125 -22.13 -6.73 -9.33
N ARG A 126 -21.10 -7.24 -10.01
CA ARG A 126 -20.39 -8.47 -9.60
C ARG A 126 -18.98 -8.10 -9.19
N ALA A 127 -18.82 -7.66 -7.95
CA ALA A 127 -17.51 -7.47 -7.33
C ALA A 127 -16.68 -8.77 -7.42
N PRO A 128 -15.36 -8.70 -7.64
CA PRO A 128 -14.43 -9.78 -7.34
C PRO A 128 -14.66 -10.37 -5.94
N GLU A 129 -14.26 -11.63 -5.72
CA GLU A 129 -14.42 -12.34 -4.43
C GLU A 129 -13.84 -11.58 -3.22
N THR A 130 -12.95 -10.60 -3.45
CA THR A 130 -12.52 -9.63 -2.44
C THR A 130 -12.22 -8.28 -3.08
N THR A 131 -12.95 -7.24 -2.66
CA THR A 131 -12.72 -5.84 -3.05
C THR A 131 -12.30 -4.98 -1.87
N PHE A 132 -11.72 -3.82 -2.14
CA PHE A 132 -11.14 -2.91 -1.15
C PHE A 132 -11.53 -1.47 -1.44
N PHE A 133 -12.04 -0.77 -0.43
CA PHE A 133 -12.23 0.68 -0.53
C PHE A 133 -10.96 1.40 -0.11
N LEU A 134 -10.55 2.39 -0.90
CA LEU A 134 -9.45 3.28 -0.57
C LEU A 134 -9.92 4.37 0.39
N VAL A 135 -9.23 4.51 1.52
CA VAL A 135 -9.38 5.62 2.45
C VAL A 135 -8.05 6.36 2.54
N GLU A 136 -8.07 7.64 2.18
CA GLU A 136 -6.88 8.48 2.23
C GLU A 136 -6.56 8.97 3.63
N LYS A 137 -5.25 9.16 3.90
CA LYS A 137 -4.73 9.77 5.12
C LYS A 137 -5.34 9.20 6.41
N PRO A 138 -5.54 7.87 6.54
CA PRO A 138 -6.15 7.31 7.73
C PRO A 138 -5.33 7.75 8.94
N GLY A 139 -5.97 8.37 9.94
CA GLY A 139 -5.35 8.77 11.20
C GLY A 139 -4.17 9.75 11.12
N LEU A 140 -3.96 10.46 10.00
CA LEU A 140 -2.90 11.47 9.87
C LEU A 140 -3.22 12.72 10.72
N ASP A 141 -4.47 13.15 10.70
CA ASP A 141 -4.94 14.33 11.42
C ASP A 141 -4.80 14.13 12.93
N VAL A 142 -5.11 12.92 13.40
CA VAL A 142 -4.91 12.53 14.81
C VAL A 142 -3.43 12.66 15.18
N ILE A 143 -2.52 12.04 14.41
CA ILE A 143 -1.07 12.06 14.67
C ILE A 143 -0.53 13.50 14.76
N GLN A 144 -0.98 14.40 13.87
CA GLN A 144 -0.57 15.81 13.90
C GLN A 144 -1.10 16.54 15.15
N LEU A 145 -2.35 16.30 15.53
CA LEU A 145 -2.99 16.95 16.69
C LEU A 145 -2.36 16.54 18.02
N ILE A 146 -2.00 15.26 18.19
CA ILE A 146 -1.45 14.76 19.46
C ILE A 146 0.09 14.86 19.55
N GLY A 147 0.77 15.37 18.51
CA GLY A 147 2.23 15.52 18.48
C GLY A 147 3.00 14.19 18.56
N TYR A 148 2.31 13.06 18.35
CA TYR A 148 2.89 11.74 18.50
C TYR A 148 3.80 11.45 17.32
N LYS A 149 5.10 11.27 17.57
CA LYS A 149 6.00 10.66 16.59
C LYS A 149 6.02 9.18 16.90
N GLU A 150 5.59 8.33 15.95
CA GLU A 150 5.89 6.90 16.08
C GLU A 150 7.40 6.77 16.25
N GLU A 151 7.82 6.19 17.37
CA GLU A 151 9.23 5.94 17.61
C GLU A 151 9.71 4.84 16.65
N ASP A 152 10.75 5.15 15.90
CA ASP A 152 11.53 4.16 15.14
C ASP A 152 12.35 3.32 16.12
N THR A 153 11.70 2.55 16.98
CA THR A 153 12.41 1.57 17.82
C THR A 153 12.98 0.51 16.87
N ASN A 154 14.32 0.51 16.77
CA ASN A 154 15.17 -0.50 16.12
C ASN A 154 15.09 -1.86 16.86
N ASN A 155 13.88 -2.36 17.11
CA ASN A 155 13.71 -3.72 17.56
C ASN A 155 13.41 -4.57 16.32
N ASP A 156 14.48 -4.82 15.55
CA ASP A 156 14.56 -5.78 14.46
C ASP A 156 15.92 -6.49 14.51
#